data_AF-A0A8T5GJA3-F1
#
_entry.id   AF-A0A8T5GJA3-F1
#
_cell.length_a   1.000
_cell.length_b   1.000
_cell.length_c   1.000
_cell.angle_alpha   90.00
_cell.angle_beta   90.00
_cell.angle_gamma   90.00
#
_symmetry.space_group_name_H-M   'P 1'
#
loop_
_entity.id
_entity.type
_entity.pdbx_description
1 polymer ?
#
loop_
_entity_poly.entity_id
_entity_poly.type
_entity_poly.pdbx_seq_one_letter_code
_entity_poly.pdbx_strand_id
1 'polypeptide(L)'
;MMKRFSILALVLVMLVAAPQFEAMPTGIGSAADGGCSCHGGAAADTQVIVTGLPETFNASETYSFTVTVQNDVMELYNDGVTEADGTGWNGHAGGFRILSTGGMVSTVDETLGHEMDGGLTHTDAGNALRTWDFEWVAPADDSKVVEFTIYGNAVNG
;
A
#
# COMPACT_ATOMS: atom_id res chain seq x y z
N MET A 1 -27.18 42.28 9.41
CA MET A 1 -25.77 42.02 9.75
C MET A 1 -25.60 40.69 10.50
N MET A 2 -26.30 40.46 11.63
CA MET A 2 -26.20 39.21 12.42
C MET A 2 -26.44 37.90 11.63
N LYS A 3 -27.46 37.81 10.76
CA LYS A 3 -27.72 36.59 9.97
C LYS A 3 -26.56 36.17 9.05
N ARG A 4 -25.77 37.13 8.53
CA ARG A 4 -24.62 36.83 7.65
C ARG A 4 -23.43 36.30 8.45
N PHE A 5 -23.22 36.82 9.66
CA PHE A 5 -22.23 36.27 10.61
C PHE A 5 -22.62 34.87 11.10
N SER A 6 -23.90 34.61 11.34
CA SER A 6 -24.39 33.28 11.74
C SER A 6 -24.22 32.22 10.64
N ILE A 7 -24.49 32.58 9.37
CA ILE A 7 -24.29 31.66 8.24
C ILE A 7 -22.80 31.37 8.04
N LEU A 8 -21.95 32.41 8.09
CA LEU A 8 -20.50 32.23 7.94
C LEU A 8 -19.91 31.37 9.07
N ALA A 9 -20.34 31.59 10.32
CA ALA A 9 -19.94 30.78 11.46
C ALA A 9 -20.39 29.32 11.31
N LEU A 10 -21.61 29.08 10.82
CA LEU A 10 -22.11 27.72 10.56
C LEU A 10 -21.30 27.01 9.46
N VAL A 11 -20.97 27.72 8.37
CA VAL A 11 -20.14 27.18 7.28
C VAL A 11 -18.72 26.85 7.76
N LEU A 12 -18.12 27.71 8.60
CA LEU A 12 -16.81 27.46 9.17
C LEU A 12 -16.81 26.25 10.12
N VAL A 13 -17.84 26.10 10.95
CA VAL A 13 -18.01 24.92 11.82
C VAL A 13 -18.20 23.64 10.99
N MET A 14 -18.94 23.70 9.88
CA MET A 14 -19.09 22.57 8.96
C MET A 14 -17.79 22.19 8.24
N LEU A 15 -16.94 23.17 7.89
CA LEU A 15 -15.63 22.92 7.28
C LEU A 15 -14.68 22.20 8.24
N VAL A 16 -14.70 22.56 9.53
CA VAL A 16 -13.87 21.89 10.56
C VAL A 16 -14.40 20.50 10.90
N ALA A 17 -15.71 20.27 10.76
CA ALA A 17 -16.35 18.98 11.00
C ALA A 17 -16.25 18.01 9.81
N ALA A 18 -15.73 18.45 8.66
CA ALA A 18 -15.51 17.56 7.53
C ALA A 18 -14.33 16.61 7.83
N PRO A 19 -14.45 15.31 7.54
CA PRO A 19 -13.33 14.39 7.68
C PRO A 19 -12.19 14.85 6.75
N GLN A 20 -11.00 15.05 7.34
CA GLN A 20 -9.79 15.31 6.59
C GLN A 20 -9.17 13.97 6.20
N PHE A 21 -9.00 13.75 4.90
CA PHE A 21 -8.28 12.60 4.37
C PHE A 21 -6.91 13.09 3.93
N GLU A 22 -5.87 12.68 4.66
CA GLU A 22 -4.49 12.83 4.23
C GLU A 22 -4.15 11.65 3.32
N ALA A 23 -3.49 11.93 2.20
CA ALA A 23 -2.81 10.86 1.47
C ALA A 23 -1.76 10.25 2.41
N MET A 24 -1.60 8.93 2.37
CA MET A 24 -0.65 8.21 3.23
C MET A 24 0.50 7.69 2.36
N PRO A 25 1.36 8.58 1.83
CA PRO A 25 2.35 8.19 0.83
C PRO A 25 3.45 7.31 1.42
N THR A 26 3.65 7.35 2.73
CA THR A 26 4.62 6.53 3.49
C THR A 26 3.99 5.26 4.06
N GLY A 27 2.94 4.73 3.44
CA GLY A 27 2.30 3.51 3.91
C GLY A 27 1.22 3.69 4.98
N ILE A 28 0.47 2.61 5.18
CA ILE A 28 -0.62 2.50 6.16
C ILE A 28 -0.38 1.24 7.00
N GLY A 29 -0.42 1.38 8.32
CA GLY A 29 -0.29 0.28 9.27
C GLY A 29 -1.58 -0.54 9.39
N SER A 30 -1.98 -0.83 10.62
CA SER A 30 -3.09 -1.75 10.93
C SER A 30 -4.44 -1.39 10.31
N ALA A 31 -4.66 -0.13 9.95
CA ALA A 31 -5.85 0.31 9.22
C ALA A 31 -5.97 -0.32 7.81
N ALA A 32 -4.87 -0.82 7.24
CA ALA A 32 -4.84 -1.52 5.96
C ALA A 32 -4.90 -3.06 6.09
N ASP A 33 -5.02 -3.61 7.30
CA ASP A 33 -5.09 -5.07 7.52
C ASP A 33 -6.38 -5.71 6.98
N GLY A 34 -7.40 -4.89 6.67
CA GLY A 34 -8.60 -5.28 5.95
C GLY A 34 -8.61 -4.85 4.48
N GLY A 35 -7.47 -4.36 3.97
CA GLY A 35 -7.32 -3.78 2.64
C GLY A 35 -7.32 -2.24 2.63
N CYS A 36 -6.87 -1.68 1.50
CA CYS A 36 -6.66 -0.24 1.29
C CYS A 36 -7.99 0.51 1.04
N SER A 37 -8.83 0.61 2.07
CA SER A 37 -10.24 1.04 1.93
C SER A 37 -10.48 2.56 1.91
N CYS A 38 -9.46 3.39 2.12
CA CYS A 38 -9.62 4.85 2.27
C CYS A 38 -10.29 5.56 1.07
N HIS A 39 -10.25 4.99 -0.14
CA HIS A 39 -10.72 5.65 -1.37
C HIS A 39 -11.76 4.87 -2.20
N GLY A 40 -12.35 3.79 -1.68
CA GLY A 40 -13.38 3.06 -2.44
C GLY A 40 -13.44 1.55 -2.21
N GLY A 41 -12.60 1.01 -1.33
CA GLY A 41 -12.54 -0.42 -1.08
C GLY A 41 -11.97 -1.19 -2.27
N ALA A 42 -12.14 -2.52 -2.26
CA ALA A 42 -11.62 -3.39 -3.30
C ALA A 42 -12.30 -3.11 -4.66
N ALA A 43 -11.48 -2.87 -5.68
CA ALA A 43 -11.93 -2.79 -7.07
C ALA A 43 -11.73 -4.14 -7.77
N ALA A 44 -12.72 -4.58 -8.55
CA ALA A 44 -12.65 -5.85 -9.28
C ALA A 44 -11.56 -5.85 -10.37
N ASP A 45 -11.18 -4.67 -10.85
CA ASP A 45 -10.17 -4.49 -11.90
C ASP A 45 -8.74 -4.49 -11.35
N THR A 46 -8.54 -4.54 -10.02
CA THR A 46 -7.22 -4.62 -9.39
C THR A 46 -6.92 -6.05 -8.97
N GLN A 47 -5.77 -6.57 -9.40
CA GLN A 47 -5.29 -7.91 -9.07
C GLN A 47 -3.92 -7.83 -8.39
N VAL A 48 -3.73 -8.66 -7.36
CA VAL A 48 -2.45 -8.87 -6.70
C VAL A 48 -1.88 -10.19 -7.19
N ILE A 49 -0.77 -10.13 -7.90
CA ILE A 49 -0.07 -11.28 -8.48
C ILE A 49 1.18 -11.53 -7.65
N VAL A 50 1.33 -12.75 -7.15
CA VAL A 50 2.47 -13.16 -6.31
C VAL A 50 3.22 -14.29 -7.02
N THR A 51 4.54 -14.14 -7.15
CA THR A 51 5.40 -15.15 -7.77
C THR A 51 6.64 -15.41 -6.92
N GLY A 52 7.12 -16.65 -6.87
CA GLY A 52 8.35 -17.02 -6.15
C GLY A 52 8.16 -17.44 -4.69
N LEU A 53 7.02 -17.11 -4.08
CA LEU A 53 6.68 -17.60 -2.74
C LEU A 53 6.39 -19.11 -2.80
N PRO A 54 7.06 -19.95 -2.00
CA PRO A 54 6.94 -21.40 -2.12
C PRO A 54 5.68 -21.93 -1.43
N GLU A 55 5.13 -23.04 -1.94
CA GLU A 55 4.02 -23.75 -1.27
C GLU A 55 4.46 -24.49 0.00
N THR A 56 5.73 -24.88 0.07
CA THR A 56 6.37 -25.55 1.21
C THR A 56 7.73 -24.93 1.47
N PHE A 57 8.12 -24.81 2.73
CA PHE A 57 9.38 -24.20 3.12
C PHE A 57 10.19 -25.11 4.05
N ASN A 58 11.50 -24.92 4.09
CA ASN A 58 12.37 -25.49 5.11
C ASN A 58 12.63 -24.45 6.21
N ALA A 59 12.86 -24.93 7.43
CA ALA A 59 13.09 -24.07 8.57
C ALA A 59 14.25 -23.09 8.36
N SER A 60 14.01 -21.82 8.68
CA SER A 60 15.00 -20.73 8.63
C SER A 60 15.62 -20.44 7.24
N GLU A 61 15.03 -20.95 6.15
CA GLU A 61 15.44 -20.57 4.79
C GLU A 61 14.87 -19.22 4.38
N THR A 62 15.60 -18.52 3.50
CA THR A 62 15.15 -17.27 2.88
C THR A 62 14.64 -17.54 1.47
N TYR A 63 13.47 -17.02 1.15
CA TYR A 63 12.86 -17.11 -0.18
C TYR A 63 12.61 -15.71 -0.74
N SER A 64 13.01 -15.48 -1.98
CA SER A 64 12.67 -14.26 -2.70
C SER A 64 11.32 -14.44 -3.41
N PHE A 65 10.47 -13.41 -3.34
CA PHE A 65 9.20 -13.39 -4.05
C PHE A 65 8.88 -11.98 -4.53
N THR A 66 8.06 -11.89 -5.57
CA THR A 66 7.66 -10.63 -6.19
C THR A 66 6.15 -10.46 -6.03
N VAL A 67 5.72 -9.25 -5.67
CA VAL A 67 4.31 -8.86 -5.72
C VAL A 67 4.13 -7.82 -6.81
N THR A 68 3.21 -8.07 -7.74
CA THR A 68 2.77 -7.12 -8.76
C THR A 68 1.30 -6.78 -8.55
N VAL A 69 1.00 -5.49 -8.48
CA VAL A 69 -0.36 -4.96 -8.43
C VAL A 69 -0.73 -4.50 -9.83
N GLN A 70 -1.59 -5.26 -10.50
CA GLN A 70 -2.08 -4.96 -11.83
C GLN A 70 -3.45 -4.32 -11.74
N ASN A 71 -3.70 -3.30 -12.57
CA ASN A 71 -5.04 -2.79 -12.80
C ASN A 71 -5.23 -2.54 -14.30
N ASP A 72 -6.23 -3.19 -14.89
CA ASP A 72 -6.43 -3.24 -16.33
C ASP A 72 -7.11 -1.99 -16.90
N VAL A 73 -7.72 -1.16 -16.05
CA VAL A 73 -8.47 0.05 -16.45
C VAL A 73 -7.81 1.35 -16.00
N MET A 74 -6.85 1.27 -15.08
CA MET A 74 -6.12 2.39 -14.50
C MET A 74 -4.69 2.39 -15.02
N GLU A 75 -4.52 2.96 -16.21
CA GLU A 75 -3.21 3.25 -16.78
C GLU A 75 -2.46 4.25 -15.90
N LEU A 76 -1.14 4.09 -15.84
CA LEU A 76 -0.27 5.06 -15.19
C LEU A 76 -0.33 6.37 -15.98
N TYR A 77 -0.41 7.48 -15.27
CA TYR A 77 -0.31 8.78 -15.91
C TYR A 77 1.03 8.89 -16.66
N ASN A 78 1.00 9.40 -17.89
CA ASN A 78 2.18 9.62 -18.72
C ASN A 78 3.08 8.36 -18.82
N ASP A 79 2.46 7.18 -18.93
CA ASP A 79 3.13 5.87 -19.02
C ASP A 79 4.08 5.57 -17.84
N GLY A 80 3.88 6.23 -16.69
CA GLY A 80 4.74 6.08 -15.51
C GLY A 80 6.05 6.87 -15.59
N VAL A 81 6.21 7.79 -16.55
CA VAL A 81 7.39 8.65 -16.64
C VAL A 81 7.26 9.81 -15.66
N THR A 82 8.15 9.83 -14.66
CA THR A 82 8.28 10.92 -13.69
C THR A 82 8.89 12.16 -14.36
N GLU A 83 8.05 12.98 -14.98
CA GLU A 83 8.48 14.27 -15.53
C GLU A 83 8.61 15.33 -14.44
N ALA A 84 9.51 16.30 -14.67
CA ALA A 84 9.66 17.46 -13.80
C ALA A 84 8.39 18.33 -13.80
N ASP A 85 8.22 19.05 -12.69
CA ASP A 85 7.08 19.88 -12.30
C ASP A 85 6.17 20.47 -13.41
N GLY A 86 4.85 20.40 -13.20
CA GLY A 86 3.84 21.12 -13.98
C GLY A 86 2.79 20.28 -14.71
N THR A 87 2.89 18.94 -14.66
CA THR A 87 1.95 18.02 -15.32
C THR A 87 0.75 17.62 -14.42
N GLY A 88 0.88 17.79 -13.11
CA GLY A 88 -0.16 17.43 -12.12
C GLY A 88 -0.04 16.01 -11.56
N TRP A 89 0.95 15.23 -12.01
CA TRP A 89 1.30 13.93 -11.46
C TRP A 89 2.06 14.07 -10.13
N ASN A 90 1.64 13.32 -9.11
CA ASN A 90 2.31 13.33 -7.79
C ASN A 90 3.41 12.27 -7.62
N GLY A 91 3.68 11.41 -8.61
CA GLY A 91 4.70 10.36 -8.50
C GLY A 91 4.17 8.99 -8.09
N HIS A 92 2.94 8.88 -7.59
CA HIS A 92 2.44 7.68 -6.93
C HIS A 92 1.71 6.74 -7.88
N ALA A 93 2.08 5.46 -7.86
CA ALA A 93 1.59 4.42 -8.77
C ALA A 93 0.93 3.24 -8.04
N GLY A 94 1.24 3.03 -6.76
CA GLY A 94 0.63 1.94 -6.01
C GLY A 94 1.22 1.75 -4.62
N GLY A 95 0.64 0.85 -3.86
CA GLY A 95 1.14 0.50 -2.54
C GLY A 95 0.74 -0.92 -2.14
N PHE A 96 1.35 -1.43 -1.09
CA PHE A 96 1.06 -2.75 -0.56
C PHE A 96 0.91 -2.75 0.96
N ARG A 97 0.27 -3.80 1.46
CA ARG A 97 0.27 -4.23 2.87
C ARG A 97 0.46 -5.74 2.91
N ILE A 98 1.49 -6.21 3.62
CA ILE A 98 1.78 -7.64 3.76
C ILE A 98 1.76 -8.01 5.24
N LEU A 99 0.96 -9.02 5.55
CA LEU A 99 0.91 -9.69 6.85
C LEU A 99 1.36 -11.13 6.67
N SER A 100 2.19 -11.61 7.59
CA SER A 100 2.57 -13.02 7.65
C SER A 100 2.39 -13.54 9.07
N THR A 101 1.78 -14.71 9.21
CA THR A 101 1.60 -15.34 10.53
C THR A 101 2.87 -15.99 11.07
N GLY A 102 3.94 -16.07 10.26
CA GLY A 102 5.21 -16.67 10.67
C GLY A 102 6.38 -16.32 9.76
N GLY A 103 7.56 -16.23 10.35
CA GLY A 103 8.74 -15.71 9.66
C GLY A 103 8.72 -14.19 9.55
N MET A 104 9.63 -13.63 8.76
CA MET A 104 9.80 -12.19 8.60
C MET A 104 9.87 -11.84 7.12
N VAL A 105 9.09 -10.83 6.70
CA VAL A 105 9.08 -10.32 5.33
C VAL A 105 9.74 -8.94 5.31
N SER A 106 10.61 -8.71 4.33
CA SER A 106 11.24 -7.42 4.05
C SER A 106 11.27 -7.16 2.55
N THR A 107 11.36 -5.90 2.13
CA THR A 107 11.70 -5.57 0.74
C THR A 107 13.16 -5.89 0.48
N VAL A 108 13.49 -6.32 -0.74
CA VAL A 108 14.90 -6.51 -1.17
C VAL A 108 15.62 -5.16 -1.18
N ASP A 109 14.96 -4.12 -1.67
CA ASP A 109 15.39 -2.74 -1.50
C ASP A 109 14.71 -2.14 -0.25
N GLU A 110 15.47 -2.00 0.82
CA GLU A 110 15.00 -1.48 2.11
C GLU A 110 14.43 -0.05 2.02
N THR A 111 14.72 0.70 0.95
CA THR A 111 14.15 2.04 0.75
C THR A 111 12.69 2.00 0.32
N LEU A 112 12.18 0.87 -0.18
CA LEU A 112 10.85 0.74 -0.76
C LEU A 112 9.78 0.25 0.22
N GLY A 113 10.17 -0.26 1.38
CA GLY A 113 9.24 -0.81 2.36
C GLY A 113 9.75 -0.68 3.78
N HIS A 114 8.82 -0.72 4.72
CA HIS A 114 9.12 -0.68 6.14
C HIS A 114 8.02 -1.36 6.96
N GLU A 115 8.38 -1.78 8.17
CA GLU A 115 7.44 -2.34 9.14
C GLU A 115 6.58 -1.22 9.75
N MET A 116 5.29 -1.49 9.88
CA MET A 116 4.34 -0.62 10.57
C MET A 116 3.21 -1.47 11.15
N ASP A 117 2.95 -1.36 12.45
CA ASP A 117 1.85 -2.05 13.15
C ASP A 117 1.75 -3.57 12.85
N GLY A 118 2.86 -4.30 12.89
CA GLY A 118 2.89 -5.76 12.73
C GLY A 118 2.80 -6.26 11.29
N GLY A 119 2.99 -5.40 10.30
CA GLY A 119 3.07 -5.81 8.90
C GLY A 119 3.98 -4.91 8.08
N LEU A 120 4.28 -5.33 6.86
CA LEU A 120 5.10 -4.57 5.93
C LEU A 120 4.21 -3.66 5.07
N THR A 121 4.60 -2.40 4.90
CA THR A 121 3.97 -1.45 3.98
C THR A 121 5.03 -0.74 3.15
N HIS A 122 4.61 -0.07 2.09
CA HIS A 122 5.45 0.76 1.24
C HIS A 122 5.91 2.04 1.97
N THR A 123 7.08 2.56 1.58
CA THR A 123 7.53 3.92 1.89
C THR A 123 7.07 4.92 0.80
N ASP A 124 7.41 6.20 0.95
CA ASP A 124 7.19 7.22 -0.09
C ASP A 124 7.83 6.84 -1.43
N ALA A 125 9.09 6.37 -1.41
CA ALA A 125 9.77 5.86 -2.60
C ALA A 125 9.11 4.59 -3.14
N GLY A 126 8.69 3.69 -2.25
CA GLY A 126 7.95 2.48 -2.61
C GLY A 126 6.61 2.77 -3.29
N ASN A 127 5.96 3.90 -2.96
CA ASN A 127 4.66 4.28 -3.52
C ASN A 127 4.72 4.63 -5.01
N ALA A 128 5.90 4.84 -5.57
CA ALA A 128 6.09 5.14 -6.99
C ALA A 128 6.01 3.89 -7.91
N LEU A 129 5.74 2.71 -7.34
CA LEU A 129 5.83 1.43 -8.04
C LEU A 129 4.50 0.68 -8.04
N ARG A 130 4.43 -0.36 -8.90
CA ARG A 130 3.38 -1.39 -8.88
C ARG A 130 3.94 -2.80 -8.75
N THR A 131 5.26 -2.95 -8.72
CA THR A 131 5.95 -4.22 -8.56
C THR A 131 7.08 -4.03 -7.57
N TRP A 132 7.15 -4.93 -6.59
CA TRP A 132 8.18 -4.94 -5.56
C TRP A 132 8.72 -6.36 -5.38
N ASP A 133 10.02 -6.44 -5.10
CA ASP A 133 10.70 -7.67 -4.74
C ASP A 133 10.92 -7.72 -3.22
N PHE A 134 10.68 -8.89 -2.65
CA PHE A 134 10.72 -9.15 -1.22
C PHE A 134 11.58 -10.36 -0.91
N GLU A 135 12.03 -10.42 0.33
CA GLU A 135 12.56 -11.63 0.94
C GLU A 135 11.66 -12.03 2.10
N TRP A 136 11.45 -13.34 2.24
CA TRP A 136 10.82 -13.93 3.41
C TRP A 136 11.79 -14.91 4.06
N VAL A 137 12.13 -14.64 5.31
CA VAL A 137 12.88 -15.57 6.17
C VAL A 137 11.86 -16.45 6.89
N ALA A 138 11.84 -17.72 6.55
CA ALA A 138 10.93 -18.71 7.13
C ALA A 138 11.17 -18.89 8.64
N PRO A 139 10.13 -19.26 9.41
CA PRO A 139 10.29 -19.58 10.83
C PRO A 139 11.23 -20.78 11.03
N ALA A 140 11.75 -20.94 12.24
CA ALA A 140 12.64 -22.05 12.60
C ALA A 140 11.93 -23.43 12.72
N ASP A 141 10.63 -23.48 12.47
CA ASP A 141 9.79 -24.68 12.57
C ASP A 141 8.95 -24.81 11.31
N ASP A 142 9.37 -25.72 10.42
CA ASP A 142 8.74 -26.03 9.13
C ASP A 142 7.61 -27.05 9.22
N SER A 143 7.24 -27.48 10.43
CA SER A 143 6.01 -28.24 10.64
C SER A 143 4.76 -27.36 10.70
N LYS A 144 4.93 -26.02 10.75
CA LYS A 144 3.85 -25.04 10.86
C LYS A 144 3.39 -24.55 9.51
N VAL A 145 2.09 -24.23 9.42
CA VAL A 145 1.53 -23.48 8.30
C VAL A 145 1.76 -21.99 8.54
N VAL A 146 2.31 -21.32 7.54
CA VAL A 146 2.42 -19.86 7.49
C VAL A 146 1.41 -19.34 6.48
N GLU A 147 0.63 -18.37 6.90
CA GLU A 147 -0.36 -17.69 6.06
C GLU A 147 0.15 -16.29 5.72
N PHE A 148 0.06 -15.95 4.44
CA PHE A 148 0.33 -14.61 3.93
C PHE A 148 -0.98 -13.95 3.55
N THR A 149 -1.22 -12.75 4.07
CA THR A 149 -2.28 -11.86 3.58
C THR A 149 -1.61 -10.67 2.90
N ILE A 150 -1.87 -10.49 1.61
CA ILE A 150 -1.26 -9.45 0.79
C ILE A 150 -2.36 -8.60 0.18
N TYR A 151 -2.34 -7.31 0.50
CA TYR A 151 -3.17 -6.30 -0.14
C TYR A 151 -2.32 -5.44 -1.05
N GLY A 152 -2.88 -5.07 -2.19
CA GLY A 152 -2.28 -4.17 -3.15
C GLY A 152 -3.25 -3.07 -3.54
N ASN A 153 -2.73 -1.87 -3.72
CA ASN A 153 -3.47 -0.72 -4.19
C ASN A 153 -2.82 -0.20 -5.47
N ALA A 154 -3.60 -0.03 -6.53
CA ALA A 154 -3.17 0.65 -7.74
C ALA A 154 -3.66 2.10 -7.68
N VAL A 155 -2.76 3.04 -7.93
CA VAL A 155 -3.10 4.47 -8.10
C VAL A 155 -2.45 4.99 -9.38
N ASN A 156 -2.89 6.15 -9.85
CA ASN A 156 -2.37 6.82 -11.03
C ASN A 156 -2.14 8.31 -10.78
N GLY A 157 -1.57 8.58 -9.61
CA GLY A 157 -1.04 9.86 -9.16
C GLY A 157 -1.95 11.07 -9.20
#